data_AF-A0A317Z3G5-F1
#
_entry.id   AF-A0A317Z3G5-F1
#
_cell.length_a   1.000
_cell.length_b   1.000
_cell.length_c   1.000
_cell.angle_alpha   90.00
_cell.angle_beta   90.00
_cell.angle_gamma   90.00
#
_symmetry.space_group_name_H-M   'P 1'
#
loop_
_entity.id
_entity.type
_entity.pdbx_description
1 polymer ?
#
loop_
_entity_poly.entity_id
_entity_poly.type
_entity_poly.pdbx_seq_one_letter_code
_entity_poly.pdbx_strand_id
1 'polypeptide(L)' 'MDNDTIRRNMPVFPMSVVSRLTELSARQIRYYETHELVIPSRTEGNKRLFSLND' A
#
# COMPACT_ATOMS: atom_id res chain seq x y z
N MET A 1 -22.21 7.52 -2.21
CA MET A 1 -20.85 6.97 -2.07
C MET A 1 -20.32 7.47 -0.75
N ASP A 2 -20.00 6.59 0.19
CA ASP A 2 -19.57 6.98 1.52
C ASP A 2 -18.14 7.54 1.46
N ASN A 3 -17.91 8.75 1.98
CA ASN A 3 -16.61 9.42 1.84
C ASN A 3 -15.49 8.66 2.57
N ASP A 4 -15.83 7.89 3.61
CA ASP A 4 -14.88 7.08 4.35
C ASP A 4 -14.29 5.96 3.48
N THR A 5 -15.13 5.25 2.72
CA THR A 5 -14.67 4.17 1.85
C THR A 5 -13.73 4.68 0.76
N ILE A 6 -13.99 5.88 0.22
CA ILE A 6 -13.08 6.53 -0.73
C ILE A 6 -11.73 6.81 -0.08
N ARG A 7 -11.70 7.35 1.14
CA ARG A 7 -10.46 7.68 1.85
C ARG A 7 -9.64 6.43 2.19
N ARG A 8 -10.29 5.35 2.62
CA ARG A 8 -9.60 4.10 2.99
C ARG A 8 -8.96 3.39 1.79
N ASN A 9 -9.54 3.50 0.60
CA ASN A 9 -9.02 2.90 -0.62
C ASN A 9 -8.11 3.83 -1.43
N MET A 10 -7.84 5.06 -0.95
CA MET A 10 -6.98 6.01 -1.66
C MET A 10 -5.50 5.63 -1.46
N PRO A 11 -4.72 5.36 -2.51
CA PRO A 11 -3.32 4.95 -2.38
C PRO A 11 -2.43 6.17 -2.15
N VAL A 12 -2.07 6.44 -0.89
CA VAL A 12 -1.30 7.64 -0.48
C VAL A 12 -0.05 7.32 0.33
N PHE A 13 0.09 6.08 0.82
CA PHE A 13 1.20 5.70 1.68
C PHE A 13 2.35 5.11 0.87
N PRO A 14 3.58 5.66 0.94
CA PRO A 14 4.74 5.03 0.34
C PRO A 14 5.24 3.84 1.18
N MET A 15 6.02 2.94 0.55
CA MET A 15 6.61 1.75 1.18
C MET A 15 7.30 2.03 2.52
N SER A 16 7.98 3.17 2.68
CA SER A 16 8.66 3.52 3.93
C SER A 16 7.70 3.75 5.10
N VAL A 17 6.52 4.31 4.84
CA VAL A 17 5.48 4.53 5.85
C VAL A 17 4.83 3.20 6.21
N VAL A 18 4.47 2.39 5.21
CA VAL A 18 3.86 1.07 5.43
C VAL A 18 4.80 0.16 6.24
N SER A 19 6.09 0.14 5.90
CA SER A 19 7.10 -0.62 6.65
C SER A 19 7.20 -0.19 8.11
N ARG A 20 7.08 1.12 8.40
CA ARG A 20 7.09 1.63 9.77
C ARG A 20 5.81 1.26 10.53
N LEU A 21 4.65 1.36 9.89
CA LEU A 21 3.36 1.10 10.53
C LEU A 21 3.12 -0.39 10.82
N THR A 22 3.61 -1.25 9.95
CA THR A 22 3.40 -2.71 10.02
C THR A 22 4.56 -3.46 10.68
N GLU A 23 5.68 -2.77 10.92
CA GLU A 23 6.96 -3.35 11.35
C GLU A 23 7.51 -4.42 10.38
N LEU A 24 6.96 -4.51 9.17
CA LEU A 24 7.43 -5.40 8.12
C LEU A 24 8.56 -4.74 7.33
N SER A 25 9.56 -5.53 6.98
CA SER A 25 10.55 -5.11 6.00
C SER A 25 9.91 -4.89 4.63
N ALA A 26 10.50 -4.00 3.82
CA ALA A 26 10.05 -3.80 2.45
C ALA A 26 10.10 -5.10 1.60
N ARG A 27 10.94 -6.08 1.97
CA ARG A 27 10.97 -7.40 1.33
C ARG A 27 9.72 -8.21 1.65
N GLN A 28 9.28 -8.23 2.90
CA GLN A 28 8.05 -8.94 3.32
C GLN A 28 6.82 -8.33 2.66
N ILE A 29 6.73 -7.00 2.59
CA ILE A 29 5.61 -6.32 1.91
C ILE A 29 5.57 -6.69 0.42
N ARG A 30 6.72 -6.72 -0.26
CA ARG A 30 6.80 -7.18 -1.66
C ARG A 30 6.45 -8.66 -1.82
N TYR A 31 6.76 -9.49 -0.81
CA TYR A 31 6.36 -10.90 -0.82
C TYR A 31 4.82 -11.02 -0.74
N TYR A 32 4.14 -10.18 0.04
CA TYR A 32 2.68 -10.14 0.04
C TYR A 32 2.09 -9.63 -1.28
N GLU A 33 2.71 -8.62 -1.91
CA GLU A 33 2.35 -8.18 -3.26
C GLU A 33 2.50 -9.32 -4.28
N THR A 34 3.60 -10.09 -4.24
CA THR A 34 3.80 -11.21 -5.19
C THR A 34 2.82 -12.36 -4.99
N HIS A 35 2.23 -12.47 -3.80
CA HIS A 35 1.18 -13.46 -3.48
C HIS A 35 -0.22 -12.85 -3.56
N GLU A 36 -0.36 -11.67 -4.16
CA GLU A 36 -1.64 -10.98 -4.40
C GLU A 36 -2.47 -10.73 -3.12
N LEU A 37 -1.81 -10.71 -1.95
CA LEU A 37 -2.45 -10.39 -0.67
C LEU A 37 -2.69 -8.88 -0.51
N VAL A 38 -1.90 -8.07 -1.21
CA VAL A 38 -1.99 -6.60 -1.28
C VAL A 38 -1.75 -6.15 -2.72
N ILE A 39 -2.44 -5.11 -3.19
CA ILE A 39 -2.38 -4.68 -4.59
C ILE A 39 -2.13 -3.17 -4.66
N PRO A 40 -0.89 -2.72 -4.42
CA PRO A 40 -0.57 -1.30 -4.40
C PRO A 40 -0.70 -0.67 -5.78
N SER A 41 -1.14 0.58 -5.80
CA SER A 41 -1.05 1.43 -7.00
C SER A 41 0.39 1.84 -7.27
N ARG A 42 0.67 2.28 -8.51
CA ARG A 42 1.98 2.74 -8.94
C ARG A 42 1.91 4.17 -9.45
N THR A 43 2.87 4.99 -9.05
CA THR A 43 3.07 6.32 -9.63
C THR A 43 3.73 6.24 -11.00
N GLU A 44 3.75 7.35 -11.74
CA GLU A 44 4.49 7.46 -13.00
C GLU A 44 5.98 7.10 -12.86
N GLY A 45 6.58 7.42 -11.71
CA GLY A 45 7.95 7.02 -11.35
C GLY A 45 8.09 5.57 -10.88
N ASN A 46 7.08 4.72 -11.12
CA ASN A 46 7.00 3.32 -10.73
C ASN A 46 7.18 3.04 -9.22
N LYS A 47 6.87 4.02 -8.37
CA LYS A 47 6.86 3.86 -6.91
C LYS A 47 5.53 3.28 -6.47
N ARG A 48 5.56 2.37 -5.50
CA ARG A 48 4.35 1.78 -4.90
C ARG A 48 3.69 2.75 -3.93
N LEU A 49 2.37 2.88 -4.06
CA LEU A 49 1.51 3.58 -3.11
C LEU A 49 0.43 2.61 -2.62
N PHE A 50 0.27 2.58 -1.30
CA PHE A 50 -0.66 1.73 -0.59
C PHE A 50 -1.80 2.58 -0.02
N SER A 51 -3.00 2.03 -0.01
CA SER A 51 -4.15 2.58 0.70
C SER A 51 -4.16 2.11 2.16
N LEU A 52 -5.20 2.46 2.91
CA LEU A 52 -5.37 1.96 4.28
C LEU A 52 -5.85 0.49 4.30
N ASN A 53 -6.52 0.07 3.22
CA ASN A 53 -7.07 -1.28 3.10
C ASN A 53 -6.10 -2.26 2.40
N ASP A 54 -4.96 -1.77 1.91
CA ASP A 54 -3.83 -2.60 1.49
C ASP A 54 -2.95 -2.95 2.70
#